data_AF-A0A7S2CL95-F1
#
_entry.id   AF-A0A7S2CL95-F1
#
_cell.length_a   1.000
_cell.length_b   1.000
_cell.length_c   1.000
_cell.angle_alpha   90.00
_cell.angle_beta   90.00
_cell.angle_gamma   90.00
#
_symmetry.space_group_name_H-M   'P 1'
#
loop_
_entity.id
_entity.type
_entity.pdbx_description
1 polymer ?
#
loop_
_entity_poly.entity_id
_entity_poly.type
_entity_poly.pdbx_seq_one_letter_code
_entity_poly.pdbx_strand_id
1 'polypeptide(L)'
;TPSFDGLDDCFQTGPGSTSTSLAVSRQQSMLSNTGTSASASASDAGAHGGLLVAQAPQAALVGLAQQSALRRVPAVMPMVLLMPVPAQPANHMPAVLQPPTAPSARSTSICWRVGSELTSTEANKVESEPFDVVVPGLLGSCQFQVILYAVGNQGRRGARGFARSCGQGRVELRCLTELPAGSGKFLVTATVGAGDRAQPPRPPVPHDFSERHCCTWRKWDFRSAADSSTHQLTVWINLMPPIGAHI
;
A
#
# COMPACT_ATOMS: atom_id res chain seq x y z
N THR A 1 27.28 22.01 9.22
CA THR A 1 26.43 20.81 9.22
C THR A 1 25.26 21.06 10.13
N PRO A 2 24.03 21.30 9.65
CA PRO A 2 22.92 21.50 10.56
C PRO A 2 22.44 20.12 11.06
N SER A 3 22.56 19.92 12.36
CA SER A 3 21.88 18.85 13.10
C SER A 3 20.39 19.16 13.14
N PHE A 4 19.57 18.18 12.77
CA PHE A 4 18.12 18.26 12.82
C PHE A 4 17.64 17.38 13.99
N ASP A 5 17.70 17.93 15.19
CA ASP A 5 17.02 17.38 16.37
C ASP A 5 15.62 18.00 16.45
N GLY A 6 14.59 17.17 16.38
CA GLY A 6 13.22 17.63 16.52
C GLY A 6 12.21 16.56 16.11
N LEU A 7 12.00 15.55 16.96
CA LEU A 7 10.91 14.58 16.81
C LEU A 7 10.59 13.90 18.15
N ASP A 8 10.11 14.69 19.09
CA ASP A 8 9.34 14.22 20.25
C ASP A 8 8.24 15.25 20.51
N ASP A 9 7.12 15.16 19.79
CA ASP A 9 5.86 15.76 20.22
C ASP A 9 4.67 15.22 19.38
N CYS A 10 4.26 13.99 19.67
CA CYS A 10 2.88 13.56 19.40
C CYS A 10 2.10 13.67 20.71
N PHE A 11 1.99 14.88 21.25
CA PHE A 11 1.09 15.17 22.35
C PHE A 11 -0.37 15.16 21.87
N GLN A 12 -1.22 14.58 22.72
CA GLN A 12 -2.67 14.54 22.59
C GLN A 12 -3.24 15.96 22.53
N THR A 13 -3.85 16.34 21.40
CA THR A 13 -4.78 17.48 21.36
C THR A 13 -6.21 16.96 21.39
N GLY A 14 -6.93 17.31 22.46
CA GLY A 14 -8.37 17.07 22.61
C GLY A 14 -9.23 17.89 21.64
N PRO A 15 -10.55 17.66 21.61
CA PRO A 15 -11.44 18.26 20.63
C PRO A 15 -11.83 19.69 21.06
N GLY A 16 -11.68 20.65 20.14
CA GLY A 16 -12.08 22.03 20.37
C GLY A 16 -12.48 22.71 19.06
N SER A 17 -13.76 23.11 19.02
CA SER A 17 -14.27 24.28 18.30
C SER A 17 -14.48 24.20 16.79
N THR A 18 -15.73 23.96 16.42
CA THR A 18 -16.39 24.40 15.18
C THR A 18 -16.07 25.86 14.85
N SER A 19 -15.58 26.13 13.65
CA SER A 19 -15.60 27.48 13.06
C SER A 19 -16.10 27.41 11.63
N THR A 20 -17.30 27.95 11.46
CA THR A 20 -18.01 28.20 10.20
C THR A 20 -17.33 29.36 9.49
N SER A 21 -16.89 29.19 8.24
CA SER A 21 -16.55 30.32 7.37
C SER A 21 -17.10 30.11 5.96
N LEU A 22 -18.03 30.98 5.61
CA LEU A 22 -18.62 31.18 4.30
C LEU A 22 -17.60 31.70 3.27
N ALA A 23 -17.77 31.23 2.04
CA ALA A 23 -17.59 31.87 0.73
C ALA A 23 -16.41 32.83 0.48
N VAL A 24 -15.74 32.66 -0.66
CA VAL A 24 -15.81 33.61 -1.80
C VAL A 24 -15.17 32.97 -3.03
N SER A 25 -15.97 32.97 -4.09
CA SER A 25 -15.61 32.62 -5.46
C SER A 25 -14.65 33.68 -6.03
N ARG A 26 -13.53 33.27 -6.61
CA ARG A 26 -12.73 34.12 -7.51
C ARG A 26 -12.33 33.34 -8.76
N GLN A 27 -13.06 33.67 -9.81
CA GLN A 27 -12.78 33.46 -11.21
C GLN A 27 -11.55 34.32 -11.59
N GLN A 28 -10.47 33.71 -12.08
CA GLN A 28 -9.51 34.41 -12.93
C GLN A 28 -9.08 33.53 -14.09
N SER A 29 -9.03 34.22 -15.23
CA SER A 29 -8.93 33.75 -16.60
C SER A 29 -7.62 34.28 -17.18
N MET A 30 -7.05 33.52 -18.11
CA MET A 30 -6.05 33.90 -19.10
C MET A 30 -4.62 34.19 -18.60
N LEU A 31 -3.63 33.44 -19.09
CA LEU A 31 -2.95 33.74 -20.36
C LEU A 31 -1.98 32.60 -20.71
N SER A 32 -1.93 32.34 -22.01
CA SER A 32 -1.04 31.47 -22.77
C SER A 32 0.45 31.69 -22.52
N ASN A 33 1.24 30.61 -22.50
CA ASN A 33 2.68 30.70 -22.72
C ASN A 33 3.12 29.70 -23.80
N THR A 34 3.63 30.26 -24.89
CA THR A 34 4.21 29.63 -26.08
C THR A 34 5.72 29.47 -25.93
N GLY A 35 6.29 28.43 -26.55
CA GLY A 35 7.74 28.24 -26.75
C GLY A 35 8.40 27.49 -25.58
N THR A 36 9.26 26.51 -25.78
CA THR A 36 10.35 26.48 -26.76
C THR A 36 10.77 25.03 -27.01
N SER A 37 10.85 24.67 -28.27
CA SER A 37 11.43 23.42 -28.78
C SER A 37 12.95 23.51 -28.70
N ALA A 38 13.60 22.54 -28.05
CA ALA A 38 15.05 22.34 -28.17
C ALA A 38 15.32 20.86 -28.48
N SER A 39 15.59 20.61 -29.76
CA SER A 39 16.18 19.38 -30.28
C SER A 39 17.69 19.38 -29.98
N ALA A 40 18.18 18.34 -29.32
CA ALA A 40 19.60 18.04 -29.24
C ALA A 40 19.82 16.56 -29.56
N SER A 41 20.37 16.36 -30.75
CA SER A 41 20.95 15.14 -31.30
C SER A 41 22.41 15.01 -30.87
N ALA A 42 22.81 13.84 -30.38
CA ALA A 42 24.17 13.26 -30.48
C ALA A 42 24.08 11.79 -30.01
N SER A 43 24.20 10.77 -30.86
CA SER A 43 25.44 10.13 -31.33
C SER A 43 26.48 9.93 -30.22
N ASP A 44 26.75 8.68 -29.82
CA ASP A 44 27.99 8.02 -30.26
C ASP A 44 28.05 6.53 -29.85
N ALA A 45 28.75 5.77 -30.68
CA ALA A 45 29.03 4.36 -30.59
C ALA A 45 30.05 4.04 -29.48
N GLY A 46 29.94 2.85 -28.91
CA GLY A 46 30.90 2.32 -27.95
C GLY A 46 30.81 0.81 -27.84
N ALA A 47 31.52 0.13 -28.73
CA ALA A 47 31.77 -1.30 -28.71
C ALA A 47 32.80 -1.69 -27.64
N HIS A 48 32.96 -3.01 -27.47
CA HIS A 48 33.94 -3.72 -26.62
C HIS A 48 33.54 -3.79 -25.14
N GLY A 49 33.48 -4.92 -24.45
CA GLY A 49 34.12 -6.22 -24.62
C GLY A 49 34.36 -6.74 -23.20
N GLY A 50 34.31 -8.06 -22.97
CA GLY A 50 34.74 -8.63 -21.70
C GLY A 50 33.76 -9.65 -21.11
N LEU A 51 33.77 -10.84 -21.70
CA LEU A 51 33.27 -12.06 -21.08
C LEU A 51 34.29 -12.48 -20.01
N LEU A 52 33.96 -12.30 -18.71
CA LEU A 52 34.72 -12.91 -17.62
C LEU A 52 33.77 -13.76 -16.77
N VAL A 53 33.83 -15.06 -17.04
CA VAL A 53 33.22 -16.12 -16.24
C VAL A 53 34.05 -16.25 -14.96
N ALA A 54 33.55 -15.69 -13.85
CA ALA A 54 34.12 -15.93 -12.54
C ALA A 54 33.54 -17.23 -11.96
N GLN A 55 34.36 -18.27 -11.98
CA GLN A 55 34.10 -19.59 -11.42
C GLN A 55 34.20 -19.50 -9.88
N ALA A 56 33.09 -19.74 -9.19
CA ALA A 56 33.06 -19.73 -7.73
C ALA A 56 33.62 -21.06 -7.15
N PRO A 57 34.45 -21.01 -6.10
CA PRO A 57 34.98 -22.22 -5.46
C PRO A 57 33.91 -22.91 -4.60
N GLN A 58 33.77 -24.21 -4.80
CA GLN A 58 33.03 -25.11 -3.91
C GLN A 58 33.80 -25.24 -2.59
N ALA A 59 33.23 -24.73 -1.49
CA ALA A 59 33.77 -24.92 -0.16
C ALA A 59 33.07 -26.08 0.55
N ALA A 60 33.91 -27.06 0.88
CA ALA A 60 33.75 -28.28 1.66
C ALA A 60 32.68 -28.31 2.77
N LEU A 61 31.94 -29.41 2.77
CA LEU A 61 31.26 -30.04 3.91
C LEU A 61 32.30 -30.63 4.87
N VAL A 62 32.45 -30.11 6.10
CA VAL A 62 33.10 -30.83 7.20
C VAL A 62 32.47 -30.48 8.56
N GLY A 63 31.95 -31.52 9.22
CA GLY A 63 31.96 -31.78 10.67
C GLY A 63 31.20 -30.83 11.62
N LEU A 64 30.84 -31.20 12.83
CA LEU A 64 30.98 -32.45 13.59
C LEU A 64 29.94 -32.39 14.72
N ALA A 65 29.58 -33.57 15.21
CA ALA A 65 28.69 -33.85 16.32
C ALA A 65 28.81 -32.88 17.51
N GLN A 66 27.65 -32.44 18.03
CA GLN A 66 27.57 -31.93 19.40
C GLN A 66 26.54 -32.75 20.18
N GLN A 67 27.04 -33.30 21.28
CA GLN A 67 26.46 -34.36 22.10
C GLN A 67 25.24 -33.87 22.88
N SER A 68 24.14 -34.61 22.75
CA SER A 68 22.93 -34.45 23.55
C SER A 68 23.15 -34.99 24.97
N ALA A 69 23.48 -34.12 25.92
CA ALA A 69 23.45 -34.44 27.34
C ALA A 69 21.99 -34.41 27.84
N LEU A 70 21.40 -35.61 27.99
CA LEU A 70 20.09 -35.82 28.60
C LEU A 70 20.14 -35.51 30.11
N ARG A 71 19.86 -34.26 30.49
CA ARG A 71 19.46 -33.94 31.88
C ARG A 71 17.98 -34.25 32.04
N ARG A 72 17.67 -35.34 32.75
CA ARG A 72 16.32 -35.63 33.26
C ARG A 72 15.94 -34.56 34.28
N VAL A 73 15.10 -33.62 33.88
CA VAL A 73 14.43 -32.70 34.80
C VAL A 73 13.19 -33.43 35.35
N PRO A 74 12.95 -33.42 36.68
CA PRO A 74 11.76 -34.00 37.26
C PRO A 74 10.50 -33.32 36.71
N ALA A 75 9.55 -34.14 36.27
CA ALA A 75 8.26 -33.72 35.76
C ALA A 75 7.41 -33.13 36.89
N VAL A 76 7.57 -31.82 37.13
CA VAL A 76 6.54 -31.04 37.80
C VAL A 76 5.50 -30.73 36.73
N MET A 77 4.38 -31.44 36.76
CA MET A 77 3.22 -31.16 35.93
C MET A 77 2.71 -29.77 36.30
N PRO A 78 2.86 -28.73 35.45
CA PRO A 78 2.15 -27.48 35.69
C PRO A 78 0.67 -27.80 35.55
N MET A 79 -0.09 -27.49 36.59
CA MET A 79 -1.54 -27.46 36.52
C MET A 79 -1.90 -26.31 35.57
N VAL A 80 -1.98 -26.61 34.27
CA VAL A 80 -2.36 -25.65 33.24
C VAL A 80 -3.83 -25.33 33.48
N LEU A 81 -4.08 -24.26 34.22
CA LEU A 81 -5.36 -23.60 34.25
C LEU A 81 -5.71 -23.25 32.80
N LEU A 82 -6.61 -24.03 32.20
CA LEU A 82 -7.27 -23.71 30.94
C LEU A 82 -8.05 -22.41 31.14
N MET A 83 -7.35 -21.30 30.99
CA MET A 83 -7.98 -20.00 30.80
C MET A 83 -8.83 -20.12 29.53
N PRO A 84 -10.12 -19.76 29.55
CA PRO A 84 -10.91 -19.68 28.34
C PRO A 84 -10.17 -18.78 27.36
N VAL A 85 -9.70 -19.34 26.24
CA VAL A 85 -9.17 -18.54 25.13
C VAL A 85 -10.31 -17.60 24.78
N PRO A 86 -10.17 -16.27 24.99
CA PRO A 86 -11.22 -15.35 24.62
C PRO A 86 -11.49 -15.61 23.14
N ALA A 87 -12.74 -15.94 22.82
CA ALA A 87 -13.16 -16.18 21.46
C ALA A 87 -12.60 -15.02 20.62
N GLN A 88 -11.62 -15.32 19.76
CA GLN A 88 -11.08 -14.29 18.89
C GLN A 88 -12.29 -13.74 18.15
N PRO A 89 -12.57 -12.43 18.25
CA PRO A 89 -13.71 -11.85 17.55
C PRO A 89 -13.57 -12.30 16.12
N ALA A 90 -14.57 -13.03 15.63
CA ALA A 90 -14.57 -13.64 14.31
C ALA A 90 -14.03 -12.59 13.35
N ASN A 91 -12.82 -12.85 12.84
CA ASN A 91 -12.02 -11.88 12.12
C ASN A 91 -12.93 -11.39 10.98
N HIS A 92 -13.55 -10.22 11.17
CA HIS A 92 -14.67 -9.78 10.35
C HIS A 92 -14.07 -9.47 9.00
N MET A 93 -14.14 -10.48 8.12
CA MET A 93 -13.36 -10.49 6.91
C MET A 93 -13.82 -9.29 6.09
N PRO A 94 -12.92 -8.34 5.82
CA PRO A 94 -13.30 -7.09 5.20
C PRO A 94 -13.79 -7.38 3.77
N ALA A 95 -15.09 -7.21 3.55
CA ALA A 95 -15.71 -7.44 2.24
C ALA A 95 -15.19 -6.41 1.24
N VAL A 96 -14.59 -6.88 0.15
CA VAL A 96 -14.34 -6.06 -1.04
C VAL A 96 -15.68 -5.89 -1.74
N LEU A 97 -16.23 -4.69 -1.68
CA LEU A 97 -17.45 -4.36 -2.41
C LEU A 97 -17.05 -3.85 -3.78
N GLN A 98 -17.35 -4.64 -4.81
CA GLN A 98 -17.40 -4.11 -6.17
C GLN A 98 -18.77 -3.45 -6.33
N PRO A 99 -18.84 -2.13 -6.54
CA PRO A 99 -20.07 -1.53 -7.01
C PRO A 99 -20.49 -2.26 -8.30
N PRO A 100 -21.78 -2.54 -8.52
CA PRO A 100 -22.24 -3.12 -9.77
C PRO A 100 -21.78 -2.20 -10.92
N THR A 101 -20.78 -2.63 -11.67
CA THR A 101 -20.25 -1.89 -12.80
C THR A 101 -21.31 -1.93 -13.89
N ALA A 102 -21.92 -0.77 -14.17
CA ALA A 102 -22.67 -0.64 -15.41
C ALA A 102 -21.72 -0.96 -16.59
N PRO A 103 -22.17 -1.71 -17.61
CA PRO A 103 -21.31 -2.17 -18.70
C PRO A 103 -20.68 -1.05 -19.56
N SER A 104 -21.06 0.22 -19.34
CA SER A 104 -20.51 1.40 -20.00
C SER A 104 -19.37 2.09 -19.23
N ALA A 105 -19.05 1.64 -18.01
CA ALA A 105 -18.04 2.30 -17.20
C ALA A 105 -16.65 2.05 -17.79
N ARG A 106 -15.98 3.14 -18.21
CA ARG A 106 -14.57 3.11 -18.65
C ARG A 106 -13.61 2.91 -17.49
N SER A 107 -14.08 2.78 -16.25
CA SER A 107 -13.25 2.70 -15.06
C SER A 107 -13.77 1.65 -14.10
N THR A 108 -12.86 0.93 -13.47
CA THR A 108 -13.20 -0.03 -12.42
C THR A 108 -12.85 0.55 -11.06
N SER A 109 -13.83 0.60 -10.16
CA SER A 109 -13.67 1.10 -8.79
C SER A 109 -13.73 -0.05 -7.80
N ILE A 110 -12.75 -0.12 -6.91
CA ILE A 110 -12.60 -1.12 -5.86
C ILE A 110 -12.81 -0.41 -4.52
N CYS A 111 -13.70 -0.94 -3.68
CA CYS A 111 -13.91 -0.47 -2.31
C CYS A 111 -13.51 -1.57 -1.34
N TRP A 112 -12.54 -1.29 -0.47
CA TRP A 112 -12.14 -2.21 0.59
C TRP A 112 -12.28 -1.52 1.95
N ARG A 113 -12.98 -2.17 2.88
CA ARG A 113 -13.26 -1.62 4.22
C ARG A 113 -12.58 -2.47 5.28
N VAL A 114 -11.68 -1.89 6.05
CA VAL A 114 -10.94 -2.58 7.12
C VAL A 114 -11.38 -2.03 8.47
N GLY A 115 -11.36 -2.85 9.52
CA GLY A 115 -11.64 -2.36 10.87
C GLY A 115 -10.62 -1.32 11.34
N SER A 116 -11.12 -0.28 12.01
CA SER A 116 -10.31 0.84 12.53
C SER A 116 -9.32 0.41 13.61
N GLU A 117 -9.55 -0.72 14.27
CA GLU A 117 -8.65 -1.35 15.23
C GLU A 117 -7.29 -1.65 14.63
N LEU A 118 -7.19 -1.77 13.29
CA LEU A 118 -5.94 -1.83 12.53
C LEU A 118 -4.92 -0.81 13.04
N THR A 119 -5.37 0.43 13.26
CA THR A 119 -4.50 1.56 13.64
C THR A 119 -3.88 1.39 15.03
N SER A 120 -4.42 0.49 15.84
CA SER A 120 -3.94 0.14 17.18
C SER A 120 -3.18 -1.18 17.22
N THR A 121 -3.05 -1.89 16.09
CA THR A 121 -2.33 -3.16 16.03
C THR A 121 -0.81 -2.98 15.92
N GLU A 122 -0.05 -3.97 16.40
CA GLU A 122 1.39 -4.07 16.14
C GLU A 122 1.70 -4.66 14.75
N ALA A 123 0.67 -4.98 13.94
CA ALA A 123 0.86 -5.47 12.58
C ALA A 123 1.55 -4.41 11.73
N ASN A 124 2.51 -4.82 10.90
CA ASN A 124 3.21 -3.94 9.96
C ASN A 124 2.58 -3.95 8.56
N LYS A 125 1.72 -4.94 8.29
CA LYS A 125 1.07 -5.20 7.01
C LYS A 125 -0.32 -5.77 7.26
N VAL A 126 -1.30 -5.31 6.50
CA VAL A 126 -2.63 -5.93 6.40
C VAL A 126 -3.04 -6.02 4.95
N GLU A 127 -3.60 -7.17 4.56
CA GLU A 127 -3.91 -7.52 3.18
C GLU A 127 -5.41 -7.76 3.04
N SER A 128 -5.98 -7.38 1.89
CA SER A 128 -7.29 -7.85 1.49
C SER A 128 -7.22 -9.30 1.05
N GLU A 129 -8.36 -9.97 1.01
CA GLU A 129 -8.51 -11.15 0.16
C GLU A 129 -8.26 -10.77 -1.31
N PRO A 130 -7.77 -11.71 -2.14
CA PRO A 130 -7.76 -11.54 -3.58
C PRO A 130 -9.17 -11.30 -4.14
N PHE A 131 -9.29 -10.46 -5.16
CA PHE A 131 -10.55 -10.21 -5.86
C PHE A 131 -10.34 -10.09 -7.36
N ASP A 132 -11.33 -10.53 -8.13
CA ASP A 132 -11.29 -10.54 -9.58
C ASP A 132 -11.76 -9.21 -10.17
N VAL A 133 -10.93 -8.57 -10.97
CA VAL A 133 -11.25 -7.33 -11.68
C VAL A 133 -11.35 -7.63 -13.16
N VAL A 134 -12.49 -7.32 -13.76
CA VAL A 134 -12.61 -7.30 -15.22
C VAL A 134 -11.94 -6.02 -15.72
N VAL A 135 -10.85 -6.20 -16.47
CA VAL A 135 -10.12 -5.10 -17.06
C VAL A 135 -10.64 -4.83 -18.48
N PRO A 136 -11.06 -3.60 -18.80
CA PRO A 136 -11.38 -3.23 -20.18
C PRO A 136 -10.18 -3.45 -21.11
N GLY A 137 -10.39 -4.20 -22.20
CA GLY A 137 -9.35 -4.49 -23.21
C GLY A 137 -8.56 -5.79 -22.97
N LEU A 138 -8.76 -6.47 -21.85
CA LEU A 138 -8.17 -7.78 -21.57
C LEU A 138 -9.23 -8.89 -21.72
N LEU A 139 -8.82 -10.04 -22.26
CA LEU A 139 -9.66 -11.23 -22.36
C LEU A 139 -9.68 -11.95 -21.00
N GLY A 140 -10.51 -11.47 -20.07
CA GLY A 140 -10.75 -12.15 -18.79
C GLY A 140 -10.71 -11.24 -17.57
N SER A 141 -10.86 -11.85 -16.39
CA SER A 141 -10.62 -11.20 -15.10
C SER A 141 -9.17 -11.37 -14.67
N CYS A 142 -8.68 -10.39 -13.91
CA CYS A 142 -7.37 -10.44 -13.29
C CYS A 142 -7.53 -10.33 -11.77
N GLN A 143 -6.77 -11.11 -11.02
CA GLN A 143 -6.79 -11.06 -9.57
C GLN A 143 -5.94 -9.91 -9.05
N PHE A 144 -6.51 -9.14 -8.13
CA PHE A 144 -5.84 -8.06 -7.43
C PHE A 144 -5.97 -8.22 -5.92
N GLN A 145 -5.06 -7.55 -5.20
CA GLN A 145 -5.02 -7.51 -3.76
C GLN A 145 -4.63 -6.11 -3.30
N VAL A 146 -5.32 -5.57 -2.29
CA VAL A 146 -4.94 -4.30 -1.65
C VAL A 146 -4.16 -4.60 -0.39
N ILE A 147 -3.08 -3.85 -0.17
CA ILE A 147 -2.19 -4.03 0.96
C ILE A 147 -1.95 -2.69 1.64
N LEU A 148 -2.13 -2.66 2.97
CA LEU A 148 -1.72 -1.55 3.82
C LEU A 148 -0.40 -1.88 4.48
N TYR A 149 0.52 -0.94 4.49
CA TYR A 149 1.76 -1.04 5.25
C TYR A 149 1.85 0.11 6.24
N ALA A 150 2.24 -0.21 7.47
CA ALA A 150 2.67 0.80 8.43
C ALA A 150 4.00 1.42 7.96
N VAL A 151 4.13 2.74 8.09
CA VAL A 151 5.37 3.45 7.75
C VAL A 151 6.14 3.71 9.05
N GLY A 152 7.34 3.15 9.15
CA GLY A 152 8.27 3.47 10.24
C GLY A 152 8.87 4.85 10.06
N ASN A 153 9.09 5.55 11.18
CA ASN A 153 9.84 6.81 11.18
C ASN A 153 11.30 6.53 10.72
N GLN A 154 11.79 7.25 9.72
CA GLN A 154 12.99 6.88 8.95
C GLN A 154 14.31 6.85 9.76
N GLY A 155 14.30 7.24 11.03
CA GLY A 155 15.50 7.26 11.88
C GLY A 155 15.78 5.98 12.68
N ARG A 156 14.86 5.01 12.76
CA ARG A 156 15.06 3.82 13.62
C ARG A 156 14.85 2.54 12.83
N ARG A 157 15.94 1.76 12.64
CA ARG A 157 15.90 0.42 12.04
C ARG A 157 14.91 -0.45 12.79
N GLY A 158 13.78 -0.75 12.17
CA GLY A 158 12.74 -1.65 12.68
C GLY A 158 11.40 -1.35 12.02
N ALA A 159 10.77 -2.36 11.43
CA ALA A 159 9.39 -2.26 10.98
C ALA A 159 8.50 -1.99 12.20
N ARG A 160 7.89 -0.81 12.23
CA ARG A 160 6.99 -0.39 13.31
C ARG A 160 5.57 -0.68 12.85
N GLY A 161 4.80 -1.40 13.66
CA GLY A 161 3.40 -1.67 13.39
C GLY A 161 2.54 -0.41 13.32
N PHE A 162 1.29 -0.55 12.91
CA PHE A 162 0.35 0.56 12.74
C PHE A 162 0.23 1.44 14.00
N ALA A 163 0.17 0.83 15.18
CA ALA A 163 0.16 1.54 16.46
C ALA A 163 1.38 2.46 16.64
N ARG A 164 2.57 1.96 16.33
CA ARG A 164 3.84 2.68 16.48
C ARG A 164 4.11 3.68 15.36
N SER A 165 3.42 3.55 14.24
CA SER A 165 3.41 4.53 13.16
C SER A 165 2.37 5.64 13.37
N CYS A 166 1.64 5.63 14.49
CA CYS A 166 0.52 6.53 14.75
C CYS A 166 -0.54 6.49 13.64
N GLY A 167 -0.76 5.31 13.03
CA GLY A 167 -1.65 5.12 11.90
C GLY A 167 -1.08 5.61 10.55
N GLN A 168 0.16 6.08 10.48
CA GLN A 168 0.76 6.48 9.21
C GLN A 168 1.20 5.29 8.38
N GLY A 169 0.97 5.36 7.06
CA GLY A 169 1.29 4.25 6.20
C GLY A 169 1.32 4.52 4.71
N ARG A 170 1.28 3.43 3.96
CA ARG A 170 1.14 3.42 2.50
C ARG A 170 0.12 2.37 2.07
N VAL A 171 -0.53 2.63 0.94
CA VAL A 171 -1.45 1.72 0.26
C VAL A 171 -0.73 1.14 -0.94
N GLU A 172 -0.90 -0.14 -1.22
CA GLU A 172 -0.37 -0.82 -2.38
C GLU A 172 -1.48 -1.63 -3.04
N LEU A 173 -1.60 -1.52 -4.37
CA LEU A 173 -2.40 -2.41 -5.19
C LEU A 173 -1.47 -3.39 -5.88
N ARG A 174 -1.69 -4.68 -5.65
CA ARG A 174 -0.92 -5.77 -6.24
C ARG A 174 -1.77 -6.55 -7.23
N CYS A 175 -1.25 -6.78 -8.43
CA CYS A 175 -1.80 -7.73 -9.39
C CYS A 175 -1.20 -9.11 -9.11
N LEU A 176 -2.05 -10.12 -8.95
CA LEU A 176 -1.66 -11.51 -8.72
C LEU A 176 -1.68 -12.34 -10.01
N THR A 177 -2.31 -11.82 -11.07
CA THR A 177 -2.33 -12.44 -12.39
C THR A 177 -1.15 -11.94 -13.23
N GLU A 178 -0.49 -12.85 -13.94
CA GLU A 178 0.51 -12.47 -14.95
C GLU A 178 -0.20 -11.92 -16.19
N LEU A 179 0.17 -10.72 -16.61
CA LEU A 179 -0.41 -10.05 -17.77
C LEU A 179 0.54 -10.11 -18.95
N PRO A 180 0.03 -10.31 -20.18
CA PRO A 180 0.83 -10.14 -21.39
C PRO A 180 1.53 -8.77 -21.44
N ALA A 181 2.73 -8.74 -22.04
CA ALA A 181 3.52 -7.51 -22.13
C ALA A 181 2.72 -6.37 -22.77
N GLY A 182 2.62 -5.24 -22.05
CA GLY A 182 1.94 -4.03 -22.51
C GLY A 182 0.41 -4.02 -22.34
N SER A 183 -0.22 -5.13 -21.92
CA SER A 183 -1.66 -5.16 -21.66
C SER A 183 -2.04 -4.64 -20.27
N GLY A 184 -1.06 -4.39 -19.41
CA GLY A 184 -1.26 -3.99 -18.01
C GLY A 184 -1.28 -2.49 -17.76
N LYS A 185 -1.46 -1.64 -18.78
CA LYS A 185 -1.35 -0.18 -18.65
C LYS A 185 -2.63 0.45 -18.12
N PHE A 186 -2.52 1.21 -17.03
CA PHE A 186 -3.62 1.95 -16.40
C PHE A 186 -3.18 3.28 -15.83
N LEU A 187 -4.14 4.17 -15.65
CA LEU A 187 -4.07 5.26 -14.68
C LEU A 187 -4.75 4.79 -13.41
N VAL A 188 -3.99 4.74 -12.30
CA VAL A 188 -4.47 4.21 -11.03
C VAL A 188 -4.52 5.31 -9.98
N THR A 189 -5.66 5.43 -9.30
CA THR A 189 -5.89 6.45 -8.28
C THR A 189 -6.32 5.78 -6.97
N ALA A 190 -5.84 6.29 -5.82
CA ALA A 190 -6.25 5.80 -4.51
C ALA A 190 -6.75 6.94 -3.61
N THR A 191 -7.80 6.63 -2.83
CA THR A 191 -8.39 7.51 -1.82
C THR A 191 -8.58 6.72 -0.52
N VAL A 192 -8.37 7.37 0.62
CA VAL A 192 -8.48 6.74 1.94
C VAL A 192 -9.44 7.55 2.82
N GLY A 193 -10.39 6.88 3.46
CA GLY A 193 -11.47 7.46 4.24
C GLY A 193 -12.77 7.60 3.46
N ALA A 194 -13.80 8.14 4.12
CA ALA A 194 -15.12 8.40 3.55
C ALA A 194 -15.71 9.69 4.14
N GLY A 195 -16.60 10.34 3.38
CA GLY A 195 -17.26 11.59 3.79
C GLY A 195 -16.26 12.66 4.19
N ASP A 196 -16.51 13.34 5.31
CA ASP A 196 -15.69 14.42 5.84
C ASP A 196 -14.30 13.95 6.34
N ARG A 197 -14.09 12.64 6.45
CA ARG A 197 -12.81 12.03 6.85
C ARG A 197 -12.02 11.49 5.67
N ALA A 198 -12.52 11.64 4.45
CA ALA A 198 -11.77 11.30 3.26
C ALA A 198 -10.53 12.21 3.15
N GLN A 199 -9.35 11.60 3.14
CA GLN A 199 -8.12 12.31 2.82
C GLN A 199 -8.13 12.72 1.34
N PRO A 200 -7.44 13.82 0.97
CA PRO A 200 -7.37 14.25 -0.42
C PRO A 200 -6.90 13.11 -1.34
N PRO A 201 -7.62 12.85 -2.46
CA PRO A 201 -7.23 11.81 -3.40
C PRO A 201 -5.83 12.09 -3.93
N ARG A 202 -5.02 11.05 -4.11
CA ARG A 202 -3.71 11.20 -4.76
C ARG A 202 -3.89 11.36 -6.25
N PRO A 203 -2.99 12.07 -6.96
CA PRO A 203 -3.03 12.13 -8.41
C PRO A 203 -3.02 10.73 -9.04
N PRO A 204 -3.69 10.52 -10.18
CA PRO A 204 -3.58 9.26 -10.92
C PRO A 204 -2.12 8.97 -11.27
N VAL A 205 -1.71 7.72 -11.04
CA VAL A 205 -0.35 7.23 -11.34
C VAL A 205 -0.44 6.33 -12.56
N PRO A 206 0.28 6.63 -13.67
CA PRO A 206 0.41 5.69 -14.77
C PRO A 206 1.22 4.47 -14.30
N HIS A 207 0.66 3.29 -14.53
CA HIS A 207 1.24 2.04 -14.08
C HIS A 207 1.01 0.93 -15.10
N ASP A 208 2.03 0.09 -15.30
CA ASP A 208 1.93 -1.12 -16.13
C ASP A 208 2.10 -2.37 -15.25
N PHE A 209 1.01 -3.11 -15.03
CA PHE A 209 1.01 -4.34 -14.24
C PHE A 209 1.64 -5.54 -14.95
N SER A 210 1.90 -5.46 -16.26
CA SER A 210 2.68 -6.47 -16.98
C SER A 210 4.19 -6.32 -16.76
N GLU A 211 4.64 -5.10 -16.42
CA GLU A 211 6.04 -4.82 -16.09
C GLU A 211 6.30 -4.87 -14.58
N ARG A 212 5.35 -4.37 -13.77
CA ARG A 212 5.46 -4.30 -12.31
C ARG A 212 4.15 -4.69 -11.65
N HIS A 213 4.15 -5.80 -10.92
CA HIS A 213 2.95 -6.31 -10.27
C HIS A 213 2.37 -5.42 -9.16
N CYS A 214 3.05 -4.36 -8.72
CA CYS A 214 2.60 -3.51 -7.59
C CYS A 214 2.62 -2.01 -7.92
N CYS A 215 1.54 -1.31 -7.57
CA CYS A 215 1.43 0.15 -7.59
C CYS A 215 1.26 0.69 -6.16
N THR A 216 2.00 1.73 -5.77
CA THR A 216 2.11 2.16 -4.36
C THR A 216 1.83 3.65 -4.18
N TRP A 217 1.05 3.99 -3.15
CA TRP A 217 0.82 5.37 -2.69
C TRP A 217 1.28 5.53 -1.24
N ARG A 218 2.22 6.46 -1.02
CA ARG A 218 2.82 6.71 0.30
C ARG A 218 2.11 7.83 1.05
N LYS A 219 2.39 7.91 2.36
CA LYS A 219 2.00 9.01 3.25
C LYS A 219 0.49 9.13 3.41
N TRP A 220 -0.15 8.10 3.94
CA TRP A 220 -1.54 8.15 4.38
C TRP A 220 -1.61 8.17 5.89
N ASP A 221 -2.59 8.86 6.45
CA ASP A 221 -2.93 8.79 7.87
C ASP A 221 -4.21 7.95 8.04
N PHE A 222 -4.06 6.67 8.32
CA PHE A 222 -5.19 5.76 8.49
C PHE A 222 -6.02 6.08 9.74
N ARG A 223 -5.43 6.73 10.75
CA ARG A 223 -6.12 7.07 11.99
C ARG A 223 -7.08 8.23 11.79
N SER A 224 -6.66 9.27 11.07
CA SER A 224 -7.56 10.40 10.76
C SER A 224 -8.68 10.00 9.80
N ALA A 225 -8.42 9.07 8.87
CA ALA A 225 -9.40 8.60 7.88
C ALA A 225 -10.36 7.51 8.35
N ALA A 226 -10.08 6.82 9.46
CA ALA A 226 -10.99 5.83 10.02
C ALA A 226 -12.26 6.51 10.56
N ASP A 227 -13.44 6.05 10.15
CA ASP A 227 -14.70 6.57 10.64
C ASP A 227 -14.98 6.06 12.07
N SER A 228 -15.13 7.00 13.00
CA SER A 228 -15.38 6.71 14.42
C SER A 228 -16.78 6.18 14.69
N SER A 229 -17.74 6.41 13.79
CA SER A 229 -19.12 5.94 13.95
C SER A 229 -19.29 4.49 13.50
N THR A 230 -18.65 4.11 12.39
CA THR A 230 -18.72 2.75 11.83
C THR A 230 -17.55 1.87 12.27
N HIS A 231 -16.53 2.45 12.92
CA HIS A 231 -15.27 1.80 13.24
C HIS A 231 -14.57 1.21 12.01
N GLN A 232 -14.72 1.83 10.84
CA GLN A 232 -14.16 1.34 9.58
C GLN A 232 -13.24 2.36 8.91
N LEU A 233 -12.14 1.86 8.36
CA LEU A 233 -11.29 2.54 7.40
C LEU A 233 -11.68 2.09 5.99
N THR A 234 -12.03 3.03 5.11
CA THR A 234 -12.34 2.70 3.71
C THR A 234 -11.18 3.07 2.79
N VAL A 235 -10.85 2.19 1.86
CA VAL A 235 -9.85 2.40 0.80
C VAL A 235 -10.55 2.24 -0.54
N TRP A 236 -10.48 3.29 -1.36
CA TRP A 236 -11.00 3.29 -2.72
C TRP A 236 -9.84 3.28 -3.71
N ILE A 237 -9.91 2.39 -4.70
CA ILE A 237 -8.95 2.34 -5.79
C ILE A 237 -9.69 2.39 -7.11
N ASN A 238 -9.26 3.29 -7.99
CA ASN A 238 -9.84 3.46 -9.33
C ASN A 238 -8.81 3.07 -10.37
N LEU A 239 -9.18 2.14 -11.25
CA LEU A 239 -8.42 1.71 -12.42
C LEU A 239 -9.07 2.31 -13.66
N MET A 240 -8.31 3.12 -14.40
CA MET A 240 -8.76 3.74 -15.64
C MET A 240 -7.82 3.32 -16.79
N PRO A 241 -8.33 3.07 -18.00
CA PRO A 241 -7.49 2.85 -19.17
C PRO A 241 -6.69 4.13 -19.47
N PRO A 242 -5.52 4.00 -20.10
CA PRO A 242 -4.71 5.15 -20.49
C PRO A 242 -5.46 6.01 -21.52
N ILE A 243 -5.31 7.32 -21.39
CA ILE A 243 -5.90 8.30 -22.32
C ILE A 243 -5.31 8.04 -23.71
N GLY A 244 -6.15 7.75 -24.70
CA GLY A 244 -5.74 7.51 -26.09
C GLY A 244 -5.71 6.04 -26.52
N ALA A 245 -6.02 5.09 -25.64
CA ALA A 245 -6.36 3.73 -26.05
C ALA A 245 -7.76 3.73 -26.68
N HIS A 246 -7.85 4.10 -27.95
CA HIS A 246 -9.01 3.74 -28.77
C HIS A 246 -8.90 2.24 -29.05
N ILE A 247 -9.83 1.47 -28.48
CA ILE A 247 -10.03 0.05 -28.77
C ILE A 247 -10.62 -0.07 -30.18
#